data_AF-A0A376W9N3-F1
#
_entry.id   AF-A0A376W9N3-F1
#
_cell.length_a   1.000
_cell.length_b   1.000
_cell.length_c   1.000
_cell.angle_alpha   90.00
_cell.angle_beta   90.00
_cell.angle_gamma   90.00
#
_symmetry.space_group_name_H-M   'P 1'
#
loop_
_entity.id
_entity.type
_entity.pdbx_description
1 polymer ?
#
loop_
_entity_poly.entity_id
_entity_poly.type
_entity_poly.pdbx_seq_one_letter_code
_entity_poly.pdbx_strand_id
1 'polypeptide(L)' 'MWYQKTLTLSAKSRGFHLVTDEILNQLADMPRVNIGLLHLLLQHTSASLTLNENCDPTVRHDMERFFPPRRSR' A
#
# COMPACT_ATOMS: atom_id res chain seq x y z
N MET A 1 -24.12 -7.79 1.11
CA MET A 1 -23.18 -8.93 1.09
C MET A 1 -21.77 -8.38 1.22
N TRP A 2 -20.97 -8.87 2.15
CA TRP A 2 -19.59 -8.41 2.36
C TRP A 2 -18.63 -9.35 1.61
N TYR A 3 -17.65 -8.79 0.92
CA TYR A 3 -16.58 -9.53 0.24
C TYR A 3 -15.30 -9.31 1.01
N GLN A 4 -14.64 -10.40 1.41
CA GLN A 4 -13.36 -10.36 2.11
C GLN A 4 -12.39 -11.30 1.44
N LYS A 5 -11.18 -10.80 1.18
CA LYS A 5 -10.09 -11.56 0.57
C LYS A 5 -8.76 -11.16 1.19
N THR A 6 -7.92 -12.14 1.46
CA THR A 6 -6.53 -11.92 1.85
C THR A 6 -5.70 -11.70 0.60
N LEU A 7 -5.00 -10.57 0.53
CA LEU A 7 -4.09 -10.23 -0.56
C LEU A 7 -2.65 -10.50 -0.10
N THR A 8 -1.81 -10.98 -1.01
CA THR A 8 -0.38 -11.19 -0.75
C THR A 8 0.42 -10.24 -1.62
N LEU A 9 1.16 -9.33 -0.98
CA LEU A 9 2.05 -8.40 -1.68
C LEU A 9 3.45 -8.99 -1.76
N SER A 10 4.13 -8.71 -2.87
CA SER A 10 5.53 -9.04 -3.10
C SER A 10 6.43 -8.36 -2.06
N ALA A 11 7.45 -9.09 -1.59
CA ALA A 11 8.40 -8.54 -0.64
C ALA A 11 9.12 -7.33 -1.25
N LYS A 12 9.08 -6.20 -0.55
CA LYS A 12 9.76 -4.97 -0.95
C LYS A 12 10.85 -4.62 0.06
N SER A 13 11.94 -4.02 -0.43
CA SER A 13 12.96 -3.40 0.43
C SER A 13 12.37 -2.20 1.19
N ARG A 14 13.09 -1.70 2.20
CA ARG A 14 12.69 -0.47 2.91
C ARG A 14 12.53 0.69 1.91
N GLY A 15 11.42 1.42 2.00
CA GLY A 15 11.10 2.56 1.14
C GLY A 15 9.61 2.65 0.86
N PHE A 16 9.21 3.53 -0.05
CA PHE A 16 7.84 3.66 -0.52
C PHE A 16 7.66 2.96 -1.86
N HIS A 17 6.64 2.12 -1.94
CA HIS A 17 6.35 1.31 -3.13
C HIS A 17 4.91 1.53 -3.53
N LEU A 18 4.69 1.74 -4.83
CA LEU A 18 3.33 1.79 -5.37
C LEU A 18 2.82 0.35 -5.48
N VAL A 19 1.73 0.05 -4.78
CA VAL A 19 1.13 -1.30 -4.72
C VAL A 19 -0.29 -1.35 -5.32
N THR A 20 -0.72 -0.27 -5.96
CA THR A 20 -2.07 -0.13 -6.52
C THR A 20 -2.39 -1.23 -7.53
N ASP A 21 -1.53 -1.44 -8.52
CA ASP A 21 -1.76 -2.45 -9.56
C ASP A 21 -1.77 -3.87 -8.99
N GLU A 22 -0.90 -4.14 -8.01
CA GLU A 22 -0.81 -5.43 -7.34
C GLU A 22 -2.08 -5.76 -6.55
N ILE A 23 -2.67 -4.75 -5.89
CA ILE A 23 -3.95 -4.86 -5.19
C ILE A 23 -5.10 -5.04 -6.19
N LEU A 24 -5.15 -4.23 -7.26
CA LEU A 24 -6.20 -4.30 -8.28
C LEU A 24 -6.25 -5.65 -8.99
N ASN A 25 -5.09 -6.18 -9.38
CA ASN A 25 -4.99 -7.49 -10.02
C ASN A 25 -5.52 -8.61 -9.12
N GLN A 26 -5.25 -8.54 -7.81
CA GLN A 26 -5.73 -9.54 -6.87
C GLN A 26 -7.21 -9.38 -6.49
N LEU A 27 -7.80 -8.21 -6.74
CA LEU A 27 -9.23 -7.95 -6.55
C LEU A 27 -10.06 -8.07 -7.84
N ALA A 28 -9.44 -8.47 -8.96
CA ALA A 28 -10.11 -8.54 -10.27
C ALA A 28 -11.28 -9.55 -10.31
N ASP A 29 -11.28 -10.55 -9.44
CA ASP A 29 -12.31 -11.56 -9.26
C ASP A 29 -13.42 -11.14 -8.27
N MET A 30 -13.34 -9.93 -7.72
CA MET A 30 -14.36 -9.41 -6.82
C MET A 30 -15.69 -9.19 -7.56
N PRO A 31 -16.85 -9.42 -6.91
CA PRO A 31 -18.13 -9.03 -7.46
C PRO A 31 -18.17 -7.55 -7.87
N ARG A 32 -18.89 -7.23 -8.95
CA ARG A 32 -19.07 -5.83 -9.35
C ARG A 32 -19.81 -5.05 -8.27
N VAL A 33 -19.17 -3.99 -7.77
CA VAL A 33 -19.74 -3.05 -6.81
C VAL A 33 -19.76 -1.68 -7.47
N ASN A 34 -20.92 -1.04 -7.53
CA ASN A 34 -21.03 0.31 -8.12
C ASN A 34 -20.67 1.40 -7.09
N ILE A 35 -21.07 1.20 -5.83
CA ILE A 35 -20.79 2.09 -4.70
C ILE A 35 -20.56 1.21 -3.46
N GLY A 36 -19.50 1.48 -2.70
CA GLY A 36 -19.18 0.72 -1.50
C GLY A 36 -18.00 1.31 -0.73
N LEU A 37 -17.61 0.64 0.35
CA LEU A 37 -16.44 0.97 1.16
C LEU A 37 -15.42 -0.16 1.01
N LEU A 38 -14.18 0.20 0.67
CA LEU A 38 -13.05 -0.72 0.64
C LEU A 38 -12.22 -0.52 1.91
N HIS A 39 -12.06 -1.58 2.69
CA HIS A 39 -11.20 -1.58 3.87
C HIS A 39 -9.94 -2.40 3.59
N LEU A 40 -8.78 -1.74 3.60
CA LEU A 40 -7.47 -2.38 3.44
C LEU A 40 -6.75 -2.41 4.78
N LEU A 41 -6.60 -3.61 5.33
CA LEU A 41 -5.83 -3.84 6.56
C LEU A 41 -4.52 -4.53 6.21
N LEU A 42 -3.40 -3.84 6.44
CA LEU A 42 -2.09 -4.44 6.30
C LEU A 42 -1.79 -5.29 7.55
N GLN A 43 -1.71 -6.61 7.38
CA GLN A 43 -1.42 -7.56 8.46
C GLN A 43 0.09 -7.68 8.72
N HIS A 44 0.76 -6.54 8.91
CA HIS A 44 2.20 -6.48 9.18
C HIS A 44 2.48 -5.38 10.21
N THR A 45 3.45 -5.62 11.09
CA THR A 45 3.87 -4.66 12.12
C THR A 45 5.07 -3.79 11.68
N SER A 46 5.74 -4.18 10.60
CA SER A 46 6.97 -3.55 10.10
C SER A 46 6.77 -2.61 8.91
N ALA A 47 5.53 -2.44 8.45
CA ALA A 47 5.16 -1.63 7.31
C ALA A 47 3.79 -0.97 7.53
N SER A 48 3.50 0.07 6.76
CA SER A 48 2.21 0.75 6.75
C SER A 48 1.74 0.95 5.31
N LEU A 49 0.42 1.02 5.13
CA LEU A 49 -0.19 1.41 3.87
C LEU A 49 -0.59 2.89 3.97
N THR A 50 -0.24 3.66 2.95
CA THR A 50 -0.62 5.07 2.85
C THR A 50 -1.28 5.32 1.50
N LEU A 51 -2.29 6.18 1.49
CA LEU A 51 -2.89 6.71 0.26
C LEU A 51 -2.37 8.14 0.08
N ASN A 52 -1.72 8.39 -1.04
CA ASN A 52 -1.12 9.67 -1.37
C ASN A 52 -1.30 9.98 -2.86
N GLU A 53 -1.16 11.23 -3.25
CA GLU A 53 -1.31 11.69 -4.62
C GLU A 53 -0.09 11.29 -5.45
N ASN A 54 -0.30 10.54 -6.54
CA ASN A 54 0.76 10.01 -7.39
C ASN A 54 1.16 11.00 -8.51
N CYS A 55 1.22 12.31 -8.23
CA CYS A 55 1.48 13.36 -9.22
C CYS A 55 2.97 13.78 -9.30
N ASP A 56 3.81 13.43 -8.32
CA ASP A 56 5.22 13.85 -8.37
C ASP A 56 6.20 12.81 -7.79
N PRO A 57 7.20 12.33 -8.57
CA PRO A 57 8.28 11.48 -8.07
C PRO A 57 9.13 12.15 -6.98
N THR A 58 9.06 13.48 -6.79
CA THR A 58 9.77 14.19 -5.71
C THR A 58 9.20 13.93 -4.31
N VAL A 59 7.91 13.54 -4.18
CA VAL A 59 7.33 13.19 -2.86
C VAL A 59 8.00 11.95 -2.27
N ARG A 60 8.44 11.02 -3.12
CA ARG A 60 9.13 9.80 -2.69
C ARG A 60 10.51 10.11 -2.09
N HIS A 61 11.19 11.13 -2.61
CA HIS A 61 12.46 11.62 -2.08
C HIS A 61 12.31 12.47 -0.81
N ASP A 62 11.23 13.24 -0.67
CA ASP A 62 10.98 14.03 0.53
C ASP A 62 10.61 13.15 1.75
N MET A 63 9.90 12.04 1.55
CA MET A 63 9.62 11.12 2.66
C MET A 63 10.86 10.35 3.14
N GLU A 64 11.81 10.03 2.26
CA GLU A 64 13.12 9.47 2.64
C GLU A 64 13.97 10.47 3.43
N ARG A 65 13.82 11.78 3.18
CA ARG A 65 14.46 12.85 3.96
C ARG A 65 13.84 13.04 5.35
N PHE A 66 12.54 12.81 5.51
CA PHE A 66 11.85 12.99 6.80
C PHE A 66 11.98 11.79 7.75
N PHE A 67 12.23 10.58 7.23
CA PHE A 67 12.52 9.37 8.02
C PHE A 67 13.96 8.89 7.80
N PRO A 68 14.96 9.60 8.34
CA PRO A 68 16.34 9.12 8.28
C PRO A 68 16.44 7.75 8.98
N PRO A 69 17.32 6.85 8.49
CA PRO A 69 17.56 5.59 9.17
C PRO A 69 17.99 5.90 10.61
N ARG A 70 17.28 5.33 11.59
CA ARG A 70 17.78 5.31 12.97
C ARG A 70 19.14 4.64 12.93
N ARG A 71 20.21 5.41 13.18
CA ARG A 71 21.51 4.84 13.51
C ARG A 71 21.28 3.91 14.69
N SER A 72 21.49 2.62 14.47
CA SER A 72 21.61 1.67 15.57
C SER A 72 22.76 2.15 16.46
N ARG A 73 22.51 2.21 17.77
CA ARG A 73 23.58 2.05 18.74
C ARG A 73 24.07 0.61 18.69
#